data_AF-A0A3D4ULU8-F1
#
_entry.id   AF-A0A3D4ULU8-F1
#
_cell.length_a   1.000
_cell.length_b   1.000
_cell.length_c   1.000
_cell.angle_alpha   90.00
_cell.angle_beta   90.00
_cell.angle_gamma   90.00
#
_symmetry.space_group_name_H-M   'P 1'
#
loop_
_entity.id
_entity.type
_entity.pdbx_description
1 polymer ?
#
loop_
_entity_poly.entity_id
_entity_poly.type
_entity_poly.pdbx_seq_one_letter_code
_entity_poly.pdbx_strand_id
1 'polypeptide(L)'
;QIFTAGIEVSGSLQASRAYGVADEVDYQKQERMRELLRDLENCVINGVAPSSDAQGSGTVRRSMNGILHSISTNRFEPGAGGIPDGDGSGSDELNEAVLNAALRSIWEHSSGGVDTIVVGGSQKRRINGFATASRAYLPDDQVYSDRISVYESDFGVCRVVLSRWVPSDSVLLLDSSRISVMPMQGRSFQYKPLAATGDSISGQVLGEYTLEFKNENAHGVISGLGV
;
A
#
# COMPACT_ATOMS: atom_id res chain seq x y z
N GLN A 1 3.48 -12.84 8.75
CA GLN A 1 2.13 -12.80 9.33
C GLN A 1 1.25 -13.84 8.65
N ILE A 2 0.33 -14.45 9.41
CA ILE A 2 -0.61 -15.45 8.88
C ILE A 2 -1.93 -14.75 8.54
N PHE A 3 -2.43 -15.00 7.33
CA PHE A 3 -3.70 -14.52 6.81
C PHE A 3 -4.63 -15.71 6.61
N THR A 4 -5.80 -15.68 7.24
CA THR A 4 -6.80 -16.76 7.19
C THR A 4 -8.20 -16.21 7.04
N ALA A 5 -8.97 -16.78 6.12
CA ALA A 5 -10.40 -16.55 6.02
C ALA A 5 -11.14 -17.88 5.87
N GLY A 6 -12.18 -18.07 6.67
CA GLY A 6 -13.05 -19.24 6.62
C GLY A 6 -14.12 -19.11 5.54
N ILE A 7 -14.47 -20.25 4.95
CA ILE A 7 -15.56 -20.41 3.99
C ILE A 7 -16.45 -21.54 4.50
N GLU A 8 -17.75 -21.29 4.55
CA GLU A 8 -18.75 -22.29 4.89
C GLU A 8 -19.97 -22.07 4.00
N VAL A 9 -20.41 -23.15 3.33
CA VAL A 9 -21.58 -23.15 2.45
C VAL A 9 -22.45 -24.35 2.83
N SER A 10 -23.74 -24.11 3.11
CA SER A 10 -24.70 -25.18 3.38
C SER A 10 -25.02 -25.97 2.10
N GLY A 11 -25.22 -27.29 2.22
CA GLY A 11 -25.63 -28.15 1.12
C GLY A 11 -26.95 -27.70 0.48
N SER A 12 -27.88 -27.17 1.27
CA SER A 12 -29.14 -26.57 0.77
C SER A 12 -28.92 -25.36 -0.15
N LEU A 13 -27.94 -24.51 0.17
CA LEU A 13 -27.58 -23.34 -0.63
C LEU A 13 -26.86 -23.75 -1.91
N GLN A 14 -26.02 -24.79 -1.84
CA GLN A 14 -25.36 -25.32 -3.02
C GLN A 14 -26.35 -26.01 -3.97
N ALA A 15 -27.38 -26.66 -3.42
CA ALA A 15 -28.46 -27.25 -4.21
C ALA A 15 -29.39 -26.20 -4.85
N SER A 16 -29.60 -25.04 -4.20
CA SER A 16 -30.58 -24.04 -4.63
C SER A 16 -30.15 -23.16 -5.81
N ARG A 17 -28.92 -23.33 -6.33
CA ARG A 17 -28.33 -22.63 -7.51
C ARG A 17 -28.78 -21.17 -7.62
N ALA A 18 -28.12 -20.29 -6.87
CA ALA A 18 -28.35 -18.85 -6.98
C ALA A 18 -28.16 -18.36 -8.43
N TYR A 19 -29.08 -17.56 -8.93
CA TYR A 19 -29.02 -17.04 -10.30
C TYR A 19 -27.78 -16.15 -10.48
N GLY A 20 -26.96 -16.46 -11.48
CA GLY A 20 -25.73 -15.70 -11.78
C GLY A 20 -24.46 -16.21 -11.09
N VAL A 21 -24.53 -17.20 -10.21
CA VAL A 21 -23.36 -17.84 -9.57
C VAL A 21 -23.30 -19.31 -10.01
N ALA A 22 -22.21 -19.70 -10.66
CA ALA A 22 -22.04 -21.08 -11.15
C ALA A 22 -21.82 -22.09 -10.02
N ASP A 23 -20.97 -21.73 -9.05
CA ASP A 23 -20.76 -22.47 -7.80
C ASP A 23 -20.51 -21.48 -6.66
N GLU A 24 -21.34 -21.56 -5.61
CA GLU A 24 -21.26 -20.68 -4.44
C GLU A 24 -19.93 -20.89 -3.70
N VAL A 25 -19.44 -22.13 -3.65
CA VAL A 25 -18.18 -22.44 -2.95
C VAL A 25 -17.00 -21.74 -3.64
N ASP A 26 -16.95 -21.76 -4.96
CA ASP A 26 -15.88 -21.10 -5.72
C ASP A 26 -16.00 -19.57 -5.69
N TYR A 27 -17.22 -19.04 -5.69
CA TYR A 27 -17.46 -17.62 -5.50
C TYR A 27 -16.92 -17.14 -4.15
N GLN A 28 -17.26 -17.85 -3.06
CA GLN A 28 -16.76 -17.52 -1.72
C GLN A 28 -15.23 -17.65 -1.63
N LYS A 29 -14.61 -18.63 -2.30
CA LYS A 29 -13.14 -18.72 -2.40
C LYS A 29 -12.52 -17.47 -3.03
N GLN A 30 -13.09 -16.98 -4.13
CA GLN A 30 -12.57 -15.80 -4.81
C GLN A 30 -12.73 -14.54 -3.97
N GLU A 31 -13.90 -14.36 -3.35
CA GLU A 31 -14.16 -13.19 -2.48
C GLU A 31 -13.24 -13.19 -1.26
N ARG A 32 -13.07 -14.33 -0.58
CA ARG A 32 -12.12 -14.43 0.55
C ARG A 32 -10.67 -14.22 0.10
N MET A 33 -10.28 -14.68 -1.08
CA MET A 33 -8.94 -14.40 -1.59
C MET A 33 -8.72 -12.91 -1.85
N ARG A 34 -9.71 -12.20 -2.41
CA ARG A 34 -9.65 -10.74 -2.61
C ARG A 34 -9.61 -9.98 -1.29
N GLU A 35 -10.39 -10.41 -0.31
CA GLU A 35 -10.37 -9.87 1.04
C GLU A 35 -8.97 -9.99 1.66
N LEU A 36 -8.38 -11.20 1.62
CA LEU A 36 -7.04 -11.43 2.18
C LEU A 36 -5.94 -10.66 1.44
N LEU A 37 -6.04 -10.47 0.12
CA LEU A 37 -5.11 -9.62 -0.64
C LEU A 37 -5.21 -8.16 -0.24
N ARG A 38 -6.43 -7.67 0.01
CA ARG A 38 -6.67 -6.30 0.48
C ARG A 38 -6.13 -6.11 1.91
N ASP A 39 -6.30 -7.10 2.77
CA ASP A 39 -5.75 -7.07 4.12
C ASP A 39 -4.22 -7.16 4.11
N LEU A 40 -3.65 -7.95 3.19
CA LEU A 40 -2.20 -7.99 2.97
C LEU A 40 -1.67 -6.60 2.58
N GLU A 41 -2.33 -5.90 1.66
CA GLU A 41 -1.94 -4.53 1.26
C GLU A 41 -1.92 -3.59 2.48
N ASN A 42 -2.96 -3.62 3.31
CA ASN A 42 -3.01 -2.82 4.54
C ASN A 42 -1.87 -3.18 5.50
N CYS A 43 -1.62 -4.47 5.73
CA CYS A 43 -0.53 -4.91 6.61
C CYS A 43 0.85 -4.57 6.06
N VAL A 44 1.05 -4.56 4.73
CA VAL A 44 2.32 -4.14 4.12
C VAL A 44 2.57 -2.65 4.35
N ILE A 45 1.55 -1.81 4.28
CA ILE A 45 1.70 -0.35 4.43
C ILE A 45 1.75 0.05 5.92
N ASN A 46 0.74 -0.36 6.69
CA ASN A 46 0.48 0.11 8.06
C ASN A 46 0.87 -0.90 9.15
N GLY A 47 1.40 -2.08 8.79
CA GLY A 47 1.75 -3.11 9.77
C GLY A 47 2.66 -2.56 10.88
N VAL A 48 2.47 -3.07 12.10
CA VAL A 48 3.29 -2.75 13.28
C VAL A 48 3.83 -4.05 13.83
N ALA A 49 5.14 -4.21 13.90
CA ALA A 49 5.73 -5.35 14.58
C ALA A 49 5.54 -5.24 16.11
N PRO A 50 5.33 -6.36 16.82
CA PRO A 50 5.28 -6.36 18.28
C PRO A 50 6.62 -5.88 18.86
N SER A 51 6.56 -5.00 19.86
CA SER A 51 7.73 -4.26 20.38
C SER A 51 8.70 -5.08 21.23
N SER A 52 8.28 -6.23 21.75
CA SER A 52 9.06 -6.99 22.76
C SER A 52 9.47 -8.40 22.33
N ASP A 53 8.67 -9.10 21.52
CA ASP A 53 8.98 -10.46 21.09
C ASP A 53 8.30 -10.79 19.74
N ALA A 54 9.09 -11.23 18.76
CA ALA A 54 8.61 -11.68 17.45
C ALA A 54 7.72 -12.94 17.55
N GLN A 55 7.82 -13.70 18.65
CA GLN A 55 6.97 -14.85 18.91
C GLN A 55 5.58 -14.46 19.44
N GLY A 56 5.32 -13.20 19.78
CA GLY A 56 4.05 -12.76 20.37
C GLY A 56 3.71 -13.46 21.71
N SER A 57 2.54 -13.17 22.26
CA SER A 57 2.02 -13.79 23.49
C SER A 57 0.51 -14.01 23.36
N GLY A 58 -0.14 -14.58 24.37
CA GLY A 58 -1.61 -14.68 24.41
C GLY A 58 -2.32 -13.31 24.29
N THR A 59 -1.61 -12.21 24.55
CA THR A 59 -2.11 -10.83 24.43
C THR A 59 -1.45 -10.04 23.28
N VAL A 60 -0.31 -10.49 22.76
CA VAL A 60 0.46 -9.81 21.70
C VAL A 60 0.39 -10.61 20.41
N ARG A 61 -0.26 -10.04 19.38
CA ARG A 61 -0.42 -10.68 18.07
C ARG A 61 0.91 -10.73 17.31
N ARG A 62 1.12 -11.80 16.54
CA ARG A 62 2.22 -11.92 15.56
C ARG A 62 1.89 -11.15 14.28
N SER A 63 2.26 -9.88 14.24
CA SER A 63 2.14 -9.01 13.05
C SER A 63 3.50 -8.78 12.39
N MET A 64 3.50 -8.51 11.08
CA MET A 64 4.70 -8.05 10.38
C MET A 64 4.83 -6.53 10.50
N ASN A 65 6.06 -6.02 10.40
CA ASN A 65 6.27 -4.58 10.29
C ASN A 65 5.87 -4.10 8.89
N GLY A 66 5.19 -2.96 8.82
CA GLY A 66 4.82 -2.30 7.58
C GLY A 66 5.88 -1.29 7.13
N ILE A 67 5.73 -0.79 5.91
CA ILE A 67 6.65 0.17 5.30
C ILE A 67 6.72 1.46 6.12
N LEU A 68 5.58 2.00 6.57
CA LEU A 68 5.53 3.25 7.33
C LEU A 68 6.33 3.22 8.63
N HIS A 69 6.31 2.07 9.32
CA HIS A 69 7.02 1.86 10.59
C HIS A 69 8.44 1.34 10.37
N SER A 70 8.78 0.91 9.16
CA SER A 70 10.15 0.53 8.79
C SER A 70 11.00 1.74 8.41
N ILE A 71 10.37 2.88 8.10
CA ILE A 71 11.03 4.17 7.84
C ILE A 71 11.00 5.02 9.12
N SER A 72 12.15 5.14 9.75
CA SER A 72 12.45 5.85 10.99
C SER A 72 13.32 7.09 10.79
N THR A 73 14.31 7.05 9.89
CA THR A 73 15.29 8.13 9.68
C THR A 73 14.81 9.12 8.63
N ASN A 74 14.35 8.64 7.47
CA ASN A 74 13.88 9.46 6.36
C ASN A 74 12.40 9.81 6.51
N ARG A 75 12.08 10.52 7.61
CA ARG A 75 10.77 11.11 7.85
C ARG A 75 10.84 12.61 7.64
N PHE A 76 10.09 13.10 6.67
CA PHE A 76 10.07 14.48 6.24
C PHE A 76 8.76 15.13 6.64
N GLU A 77 8.82 16.35 7.14
CA GLU A 77 7.64 17.17 7.48
C GLU A 77 7.82 18.54 6.81
N PRO A 78 6.75 19.13 6.24
CA PRO A 78 6.81 20.49 5.71
C PRO A 78 7.37 21.47 6.76
N GLY A 79 8.27 22.37 6.33
CA GLY A 79 8.87 23.38 7.22
C GLY A 79 9.90 22.87 8.23
N ALA A 80 10.24 21.57 8.22
CA ALA A 80 11.21 20.97 9.14
C ALA A 80 12.41 20.33 8.41
N GLY A 81 13.57 20.27 9.08
CA GLY A 81 14.71 19.45 8.63
C GLY A 81 15.31 19.82 7.27
N GLY A 82 15.13 21.06 6.80
CA GLY A 82 15.59 21.51 5.48
C GLY A 82 14.58 21.30 4.35
N ILE A 83 13.38 20.80 4.66
CA ILE A 83 12.23 20.76 3.77
C ILE A 83 11.55 22.14 3.79
N PRO A 84 11.22 22.72 2.62
CA PRO A 84 10.53 24.01 2.55
C PRO A 84 9.12 23.91 3.15
N ASP A 85 8.52 25.06 3.43
CA ASP A 85 7.12 25.14 3.83
C ASP A 85 6.21 24.59 2.72
N GLY A 86 5.14 23.90 3.15
CA GLY A 86 4.03 23.51 2.29
C GLY A 86 3.19 24.70 1.86
N ASP A 87 2.18 24.44 1.04
CA ASP A 87 1.17 25.45 0.67
C ASP A 87 0.06 25.55 1.74
N GLY A 88 -0.90 26.45 1.53
CA GLY A 88 -2.09 26.62 2.37
C GLY A 88 -1.85 27.47 3.61
N SER A 89 -2.93 27.75 4.36
CA SER A 89 -2.88 28.62 5.55
C SER A 89 -2.07 28.04 6.72
N GLY A 90 -1.86 26.72 6.71
CA GLY A 90 -1.06 26.01 7.69
C GLY A 90 0.38 25.76 7.28
N SER A 91 0.78 26.08 6.04
CA SER A 91 2.09 25.69 5.48
C SER A 91 2.36 24.19 5.47
N ASP A 92 1.31 23.37 5.50
CA ASP A 92 1.38 21.91 5.64
C ASP A 92 0.89 21.18 4.38
N GLU A 93 0.41 21.88 3.35
CA GLU A 93 -0.10 21.23 2.14
C GLU A 93 1.05 20.79 1.23
N LEU A 94 0.89 19.62 0.58
CA LEU A 94 1.89 19.10 -0.35
C LEU A 94 2.03 20.02 -1.56
N ASN A 95 3.25 20.53 -1.78
CA ASN A 95 3.63 21.29 -2.96
C ASN A 95 4.83 20.61 -3.67
N GLU A 96 5.17 21.10 -4.87
CA GLU A 96 6.26 20.54 -5.67
C GLU A 96 7.64 20.71 -5.00
N ALA A 97 7.84 21.83 -4.28
CA ALA A 97 9.09 22.13 -3.59
C ALA A 97 9.35 21.14 -2.43
N VAL A 98 8.33 20.81 -1.64
CA VAL A 98 8.39 19.81 -0.57
C VAL A 98 8.69 18.43 -1.15
N LEU A 99 8.02 18.03 -2.23
CA LEU A 99 8.25 16.74 -2.87
C LEU A 99 9.67 16.63 -3.45
N ASN A 100 10.14 17.65 -4.16
CA ASN A 100 11.49 17.67 -4.73
C ASN A 100 12.57 17.74 -3.65
N ALA A 101 12.35 18.48 -2.56
CA ALA A 101 13.28 18.52 -1.43
C ALA A 101 13.40 17.15 -0.74
N ALA A 102 12.28 16.44 -0.56
CA ALA A 102 12.29 15.09 0.00
C ALA A 102 13.00 14.08 -0.91
N LEU A 103 12.77 14.15 -2.24
CA LEU A 103 13.47 13.32 -3.22
C LEU A 103 14.97 13.61 -3.23
N ARG A 104 15.35 14.89 -3.16
CA ARG A 104 16.75 15.32 -3.04
C ARG A 104 17.40 14.73 -1.80
N SER A 105 16.77 14.85 -0.64
CA SER A 105 17.33 14.31 0.60
C SER A 105 17.50 12.80 0.53
N ILE A 106 16.55 12.06 -0.06
CA ILE A 106 16.72 10.61 -0.23
C ILE A 106 17.90 10.32 -1.16
N TRP A 107 18.03 11.05 -2.27
CA TRP A 107 19.13 10.90 -3.22
C TRP A 107 20.50 11.24 -2.62
N GLU A 108 20.58 12.23 -1.72
CA GLU A 108 21.83 12.57 -1.02
C GLU A 108 22.21 11.51 0.04
N HIS A 109 21.23 10.90 0.71
CA HIS A 109 21.46 9.86 1.73
C HIS A 109 21.59 8.43 1.16
N SER A 110 21.13 8.20 -0.08
CA SER A 110 21.13 6.90 -0.73
C SER A 110 21.60 7.02 -2.18
N SER A 111 22.54 6.16 -2.58
CA SER A 111 23.01 6.04 -3.96
C SER A 111 21.99 5.42 -4.94
N GLY A 112 20.71 5.35 -4.56
CA GLY A 112 19.61 4.81 -5.36
C GLY A 112 18.47 5.82 -5.51
N GLY A 113 17.77 5.77 -6.65
CA GLY A 113 16.66 6.65 -6.96
C GLY A 113 15.31 6.09 -6.52
N VAL A 114 14.43 6.97 -6.04
CA VAL A 114 13.02 6.65 -5.80
C VAL A 114 12.33 6.46 -7.15
N ASP A 115 11.58 5.37 -7.31
CA ASP A 115 10.88 5.05 -8.56
C ASP A 115 9.35 5.01 -8.40
N THR A 116 8.85 4.95 -7.16
CA THR A 116 7.45 4.71 -6.85
C THR A 116 7.00 5.63 -5.73
N ILE A 117 6.01 6.47 -6.01
CA ILE A 117 5.35 7.32 -5.03
C ILE A 117 3.99 6.69 -4.71
N VAL A 118 3.74 6.33 -3.46
CA VAL A 118 2.44 5.77 -3.03
C VAL A 118 1.69 6.79 -2.19
N VAL A 119 0.46 7.09 -2.59
CA VAL A 119 -0.36 8.16 -1.98
C VAL A 119 -1.80 7.76 -1.77
N GLY A 120 -2.44 8.41 -0.79
CA GLY A 120 -3.89 8.44 -0.61
C GLY A 120 -4.58 9.40 -1.59
N GLY A 121 -5.92 9.43 -1.54
CA GLY A 121 -6.74 10.22 -2.46
C GLY A 121 -6.56 11.75 -2.35
N SER A 122 -6.42 12.27 -1.12
CA SER A 122 -6.20 13.71 -0.86
C SER A 122 -4.90 14.19 -1.52
N GLN A 123 -3.79 13.53 -1.20
CA GLN A 123 -2.47 13.89 -1.72
C GLN A 123 -2.36 13.64 -3.23
N LYS A 124 -3.02 12.60 -3.75
CA LYS A 124 -3.08 12.38 -5.21
C LYS A 124 -3.70 13.56 -5.95
N ARG A 125 -4.75 14.17 -5.39
CA ARG A 125 -5.39 15.35 -5.98
C ARG A 125 -4.45 16.56 -5.99
N ARG A 126 -3.65 16.74 -4.92
CA ARG A 126 -2.63 17.80 -4.85
C ARG A 126 -1.54 17.59 -5.89
N ILE A 127 -1.03 16.37 -6.02
CA ILE A 127 -0.03 16.02 -7.04
C ILE A 127 -0.55 16.35 -8.45
N ASN A 128 -1.80 16.01 -8.77
CA ASN A 128 -2.38 16.38 -10.07
C ASN A 128 -2.42 17.90 -10.30
N GLY A 129 -2.47 18.71 -9.24
CA GLY A 129 -2.40 20.17 -9.30
C GLY A 129 -1.03 20.74 -9.66
N PHE A 130 0.06 19.97 -9.54
CA PHE A 130 1.42 20.44 -9.84
C PHE A 130 1.61 20.79 -11.32
N ALA A 131 0.89 20.10 -12.22
CA ALA A 131 0.98 20.28 -13.67
C ALA A 131 0.33 21.58 -14.20
N THR A 132 0.35 22.67 -13.45
CA THR A 132 -0.27 23.95 -13.88
C THR A 132 0.69 24.80 -14.72
N ALA A 133 2.01 24.58 -14.66
CA ALA A 133 2.99 25.45 -15.32
C ALA A 133 3.33 25.11 -16.79
N SER A 134 3.08 23.88 -17.27
CA SER A 134 3.55 23.44 -18.59
C SER A 134 2.63 22.40 -19.25
N ARG A 135 1.35 22.74 -19.38
CA ARG A 135 0.38 21.96 -20.17
C ARG A 135 0.60 22.21 -21.66
N ALA A 136 1.41 21.38 -22.32
CA ALA A 136 1.43 21.33 -23.77
C ALA A 136 0.17 20.60 -24.26
N TYR A 137 -0.81 21.35 -24.75
CA TYR A 137 -2.02 20.80 -25.36
C TYR A 137 -1.65 20.20 -26.72
N LEU A 138 -1.84 18.88 -26.89
CA LEU A 138 -1.78 18.28 -28.22
C LEU A 138 -3.18 18.41 -28.87
N PRO A 139 -3.28 18.85 -30.14
CA PRO A 139 -4.57 19.16 -30.79
C PRO A 139 -5.58 18.00 -30.94
N ASP A 140 -5.26 16.78 -30.49
CA ASP A 140 -6.05 15.56 -30.75
C ASP A 140 -6.69 14.94 -29.49
N ASP A 141 -6.54 15.57 -28.31
CA ASP A 141 -7.11 15.05 -27.06
C ASP A 141 -8.63 15.35 -26.95
N GLN A 142 -9.46 14.36 -27.29
CA GLN A 142 -10.93 14.42 -27.13
C GLN A 142 -11.41 14.19 -25.69
N VAL A 143 -10.53 13.84 -24.74
CA VAL A 143 -10.87 13.57 -23.34
C VAL A 143 -9.87 14.27 -22.42
N TYR A 144 -10.37 15.15 -21.54
CA TYR A 144 -9.57 15.76 -20.48
C TYR A 144 -9.22 14.70 -19.41
N SER A 145 -8.02 14.13 -19.49
CA SER A 145 -7.49 13.18 -18.50
C SER A 145 -6.44 13.84 -17.61
N ASP A 146 -6.87 14.45 -16.52
CA ASP A 146 -6.00 15.07 -15.51
C ASP A 146 -5.44 14.02 -14.53
N ARG A 147 -4.65 13.08 -15.07
CA ARG A 147 -4.08 11.96 -14.31
C ARG A 147 -2.58 11.93 -14.51
N ILE A 148 -1.83 12.51 -13.57
CA ILE A 148 -0.37 12.40 -13.53
C ILE A 148 -0.03 10.99 -13.08
N SER A 149 0.21 10.06 -14.00
CA SER A 149 0.63 8.70 -13.63
C SER A 149 2.13 8.61 -13.34
N VAL A 150 2.90 9.55 -13.87
CA VAL A 150 4.36 9.63 -13.76
C VAL A 150 4.74 11.06 -13.40
N TYR A 151 5.58 11.20 -12.38
CA TYR A 151 6.17 12.45 -11.94
C TYR A 151 7.67 12.42 -12.25
N GLU A 152 8.15 13.36 -13.04
CA GLU A 152 9.56 13.50 -13.38
C GLU A 152 10.14 14.67 -12.61
N SER A 153 11.18 14.38 -11.82
CA SER A 153 11.94 15.36 -11.06
C SER A 153 13.40 15.34 -11.47
N ASP A 154 14.18 16.33 -11.04
CA ASP A 154 15.64 16.39 -11.24
C ASP A 154 16.37 15.17 -10.64
N PHE A 155 15.74 14.44 -9.71
CA PHE A 155 16.31 13.30 -8.99
C PHE A 155 15.82 11.93 -9.50
N GLY A 156 14.94 11.92 -10.51
CA GLY A 156 14.46 10.70 -11.15
C GLY A 156 12.99 10.74 -11.55
N VAL A 157 12.58 9.66 -12.23
CA VAL A 157 11.21 9.44 -12.71
C VAL A 157 10.49 8.51 -11.73
N CYS A 158 9.40 9.02 -11.16
CA CYS A 158 8.59 8.34 -10.17
C CYS A 158 7.20 8.00 -10.71
N ARG A 159 6.79 6.74 -10.62
CA ARG A 159 5.41 6.33 -10.88
C ARG A 159 4.54 6.59 -9.66
N VAL A 160 3.42 7.28 -9.85
CA VAL A 160 2.49 7.58 -8.75
C VAL A 160 1.40 6.50 -8.66
N VAL A 161 1.41 5.74 -7.57
CA VAL A 161 0.46 4.67 -7.26
C VAL A 161 -0.54 5.16 -6.20
N LEU A 162 -1.82 4.99 -6.47
CA LEU A 162 -2.88 5.29 -5.51
C LEU A 162 -3.16 4.05 -4.65
N SER A 163 -3.06 4.19 -3.33
CA SER A 163 -3.52 3.18 -2.38
C SER A 163 -4.38 3.82 -1.29
N ARG A 164 -5.48 3.15 -0.95
CA ARG A 164 -6.41 3.60 0.10
C ARG A 164 -5.87 3.44 1.51
N TRP A 165 -4.83 2.62 1.68
CA TRP A 165 -4.28 2.28 2.98
C TRP A 165 -3.19 3.25 3.42
N VAL A 166 -2.66 4.08 2.52
CA VAL A 166 -1.76 5.16 2.92
C VAL A 166 -2.57 6.20 3.70
N PRO A 167 -2.13 6.61 4.90
CA PRO A 167 -2.73 7.69 5.66
C PRO A 167 -2.87 8.97 4.82
N SER A 168 -3.95 9.72 5.01
CA SER A 168 -4.25 10.89 4.18
C SER A 168 -3.27 12.06 4.36
N ASP A 169 -2.55 12.08 5.47
CA ASP A 169 -1.51 13.05 5.86
C ASP A 169 -0.10 12.63 5.40
N SER A 170 0.01 11.52 4.67
CA SER A 170 1.29 10.89 4.38
C SER A 170 1.48 10.57 2.90
N VAL A 171 2.73 10.68 2.44
CA VAL A 171 3.18 10.28 1.08
C VAL A 171 4.40 9.38 1.23
N LEU A 172 4.36 8.20 0.60
CA LEU A 172 5.48 7.26 0.59
C LEU A 172 6.32 7.43 -0.66
N LEU A 173 7.64 7.55 -0.49
CA LEU A 173 8.65 7.63 -1.53
C LEU A 173 9.48 6.34 -1.48
N LEU A 174 9.32 5.46 -2.45
CA LEU A 174 9.88 4.11 -2.41
C LEU A 174 10.72 3.77 -3.65
N ASP A 175 11.80 3.00 -3.44
CA ASP A 175 12.52 2.26 -4.47
C ASP A 175 11.96 0.83 -4.58
N SER A 176 11.21 0.53 -5.64
CA SER A 176 10.55 -0.77 -5.80
C SER A 176 11.51 -1.95 -5.89
N SER A 177 12.78 -1.73 -6.26
CA SER A 177 13.79 -2.79 -6.36
C SER A 177 14.24 -3.35 -5.01
N ARG A 178 13.97 -2.61 -3.93
CA ARG A 178 14.42 -2.91 -2.56
C ARG A 178 13.30 -3.37 -1.62
N ILE A 179 12.09 -3.47 -2.14
CA ILE A 179 10.91 -3.92 -1.41
C ILE A 179 10.39 -5.19 -2.07
N SER A 180 10.22 -6.25 -1.28
CA SER A 180 9.60 -7.48 -1.77
C SER A 180 8.61 -8.03 -0.75
N VAL A 181 7.43 -8.42 -1.23
CA VAL A 181 6.41 -9.10 -0.41
C VAL A 181 6.43 -10.56 -0.81
N MET A 182 7.05 -11.40 0.02
CA MET A 182 7.24 -12.82 -0.28
C MET A 182 6.41 -13.71 0.63
N PRO A 183 5.78 -14.77 0.08
CA PRO A 183 5.20 -15.80 0.90
C PRO A 183 6.29 -16.65 1.56
N MET A 184 6.00 -17.19 2.74
CA MET A 184 6.82 -18.25 3.33
C MET A 184 6.79 -19.47 2.40
N GLN A 185 7.92 -20.17 2.27
CA GLN A 185 8.08 -21.30 1.35
C GLN A 185 6.95 -22.33 1.51
N GLY A 186 6.20 -22.60 0.42
CA GLY A 186 5.08 -23.55 0.42
C GLY A 186 3.81 -23.06 1.13
N ARG A 187 3.74 -21.79 1.54
CA ARG A 187 2.59 -21.20 2.26
C ARG A 187 2.08 -19.91 1.62
N SER A 188 2.15 -19.83 0.28
CA SER A 188 1.39 -18.83 -0.49
C SER A 188 -0.12 -19.03 -0.29
N PHE A 189 -0.93 -18.04 -0.70
CA PHE A 189 -2.38 -18.19 -0.65
C PHE A 189 -2.85 -19.48 -1.31
N GLN A 190 -3.48 -20.33 -0.51
CA GLN A 190 -4.00 -21.62 -0.93
C GLN A 190 -5.30 -21.92 -0.18
N TYR A 191 -6.21 -22.61 -0.88
CA TYR A 191 -7.42 -23.13 -0.27
C TYR A 191 -7.12 -24.48 0.39
N LYS A 192 -7.48 -24.60 1.67
CA LYS A 192 -7.40 -25.84 2.43
C LYS A 192 -8.83 -26.28 2.80
N PRO A 193 -9.31 -27.43 2.29
CA PRO A 193 -10.59 -27.97 2.72
C PRO A 193 -10.53 -28.35 4.20
N LEU A 194 -11.61 -28.08 4.93
CA LEU A 194 -11.81 -28.50 6.32
C LEU A 194 -12.74 -29.71 6.35
N ALA A 195 -12.80 -30.40 7.50
CA ALA A 195 -13.74 -31.49 7.68
C ALA A 195 -15.18 -30.95 7.55
N ALA A 196 -16.02 -31.66 6.81
CA ALA A 196 -17.44 -31.35 6.70
C ALA A 196 -18.11 -31.52 8.08
N THR A 197 -18.97 -30.57 8.44
CA THR A 197 -19.71 -30.59 9.70
C THR A 197 -21.21 -30.59 9.40
N GLY A 198 -21.84 -31.77 9.44
CA GLY A 198 -23.22 -31.92 8.98
C GLY A 198 -23.34 -31.79 7.46
N ASP A 199 -24.41 -31.15 6.98
CA ASP A 199 -24.65 -30.88 5.55
C ASP A 199 -24.09 -29.50 5.14
N SER A 200 -22.78 -29.30 5.36
CA SER A 200 -22.06 -28.11 4.93
C SER A 200 -20.67 -28.44 4.39
N ILE A 201 -20.26 -27.66 3.38
CA ILE A 201 -18.89 -27.65 2.85
C ILE A 201 -18.14 -26.52 3.55
N SER A 202 -17.08 -26.88 4.27
CA SER A 202 -16.23 -25.95 5.00
C SER A 202 -14.79 -25.97 4.49
N GLY A 203 -14.16 -24.81 4.45
CA GLY A 203 -12.78 -24.64 4.03
C GLY A 203 -12.18 -23.34 4.57
N GLN A 204 -10.89 -23.14 4.31
CA GLN A 204 -10.23 -21.90 4.63
C GLN A 204 -9.23 -21.53 3.56
N VAL A 205 -9.08 -20.23 3.28
CA VAL A 205 -7.97 -19.69 2.51
C VAL A 205 -6.88 -19.28 3.50
N LEU A 206 -5.68 -19.82 3.34
CA LEU A 206 -4.51 -19.57 4.19
C LEU A 206 -3.38 -19.01 3.33
N GLY A 207 -2.71 -17.98 3.82
CA GLY A 207 -1.44 -17.51 3.27
C GLY A 207 -0.54 -16.92 4.34
N GLU A 208 0.75 -17.15 4.26
CA GLU A 208 1.74 -16.60 5.18
C GLU A 208 2.71 -15.73 4.38
N TYR A 209 2.71 -14.43 4.68
CA TYR A 209 3.50 -13.44 3.96
C TYR A 209 4.35 -12.62 4.92
N THR A 210 5.48 -12.13 4.42
CA THR A 210 6.33 -11.17 5.11
C THR A 210 6.79 -10.09 4.13
N LEU A 211 7.11 -8.92 4.69
CA LEU A 211 7.76 -7.83 3.99
C LEU A 211 9.28 -7.97 4.13
N GLU A 212 9.99 -8.01 3.01
CA GLU A 212 11.43 -7.78 2.94
C GLU A 212 11.64 -6.31 2.57
N PHE A 213 12.25 -5.56 3.48
CA PHE A 213 12.54 -4.14 3.32
C PHE A 213 14.05 -3.94 3.43
N LYS A 214 14.69 -3.52 2.34
CA LYS A 214 16.15 -3.34 2.26
C LYS A 214 16.50 -1.88 2.20
N ASN A 215 17.56 -1.51 2.93
CA ASN A 215 18.14 -0.16 2.90
C ASN A 215 17.10 0.95 3.07
N GLU A 216 16.71 1.18 4.32
CA GLU A 216 15.77 2.24 4.70
C GLU A 216 16.09 3.60 4.08
N ASN A 217 17.37 3.95 3.95
CA ASN A 217 17.79 5.24 3.40
C ASN A 217 17.38 5.46 1.94
N ALA A 218 17.06 4.40 1.19
CA ALA A 218 16.55 4.49 -0.18
C ALA A 218 15.04 4.81 -0.25
N HIS A 219 14.39 4.86 0.90
CA HIS A 219 12.96 5.13 1.06
C HIS A 219 12.78 6.39 1.90
N GLY A 220 11.60 7.00 1.80
CA GLY A 220 11.21 8.08 2.68
C GLY A 220 9.72 8.20 2.81
N VAL A 221 9.29 8.91 3.84
CA VAL A 221 7.90 9.28 4.05
C VAL A 221 7.82 10.77 4.31
N ILE A 222 6.90 11.43 3.64
CA ILE A 222 6.48 12.79 3.99
C ILE A 222 5.23 12.63 4.86
N SER A 223 5.24 13.15 6.07
CA SER A 223 4.13 13.10 7.02
C SER A 223 3.72 14.51 7.46
N GLY A 224 2.58 14.61 8.16
CA GLY A 224 2.06 15.89 8.65
C GLY A 224 1.43 16.75 7.57
N LEU A 225 1.02 16.15 6.44
CA LEU A 225 0.42 16.91 5.35
C LEU A 225 -1.03 17.29 5.65
N GLY A 226 -1.41 18.52 5.28
CA GLY A 226 -2.78 18.98 5.30
C GLY A 226 -3.70 18.08 4.46
N VAL A 227 -4.87 17.73 5.01
CA VAL A 227 -5.88 16.85 4.39
C VAL A 227 -7.05 17.65 3.84
#